data_AF-A0A2K3P8L7-F1
#
_entry.id   AF-A0A2K3P8L7-F1
#
_cell.length_a   1.000
_cell.length_b   1.000
_cell.length_c   1.000
_cell.angle_alpha   90.00
_cell.angle_beta   90.00
_cell.angle_gamma   90.00
#
_symmetry.space_group_name_H-M   'P 1'
#
loop_
_entity.id
_entity.type
_entity.pdbx_description
1 polymer ?
#
loop_
_entity_poly.entity_id
_entity_poly.type
_entity_poly.pdbx_seq_one_letter_code
_entity_poly.pdbx_strand_id
1 'polypeptide(L)'
;DLGDLGLVAQASRLSQSMLLKPDALIVTKVFNTFLSIAKESGQNSREKKKNHIKSLLLAATDCEPLYLTRLLQKELRIGASEQTLLSALGQAAVYSEEHAEPPPEIQSPSEEASHLIEIWKFVLPDYDKIVCALLSDGVWRLPTTCNFTPGVPVGPMLSNAITSVSKTLNKFQNVGFTCEYKYDGERAQIHYMENGSIEIYSKKAERNTKKFPDVAAAVARLKKIAVSSFVMDCEIVAYDRAKQKILPLQVLSTRARKNVAASDIKIDVCIFAFDLLYLNGQALLKENLQIRRKHLYASFEEESGFLQFATSITSNNAEEIKKFLDESVNASLGDTLDLVPIGAFHGCGQRAGVYGTFLLACYDNDNEEFQTICKTGIGFSEKELEKCSARLRSKMIPRPTTYYRHAEKIKPDVWFEATEVWEVKASDLTISNVYQAAVDKVDSDKGISLRCPRLVRVRPDKVPEDATSSEQVAEMFKDQKQNHPNKSKTTNKNE
;
A
#
# COMPACT_ATOMS: atom_id res chain seq x y z
N ASP A 1 12.59 -26.28 10.46
CA ASP A 1 14.05 -26.42 10.65
C ASP A 1 14.86 -25.56 9.68
N LEU A 2 14.72 -25.70 8.34
CA LEU A 2 15.54 -24.93 7.38
C LEU A 2 15.00 -23.53 7.00
N GLY A 3 13.72 -23.23 7.23
CA GLY A 3 13.13 -21.91 6.88
C GLY A 3 13.02 -21.61 5.38
N ASP A 4 13.22 -22.61 4.50
CA ASP A 4 13.16 -22.47 3.04
C ASP A 4 12.71 -23.79 2.38
N LEU A 5 11.55 -23.79 1.71
CA LEU A 5 11.04 -24.99 1.04
C LEU A 5 11.81 -25.32 -0.24
N GLY A 6 12.48 -24.34 -0.86
CA GLY A 6 13.30 -24.60 -2.02
C GLY A 6 14.54 -25.43 -1.69
N LEU A 7 15.15 -25.24 -0.52
CA LEU A 7 16.25 -26.09 -0.06
C LEU A 7 15.79 -27.54 0.15
N VAL A 8 14.57 -27.72 0.68
CA VAL A 8 13.96 -29.05 0.84
C VAL A 8 13.70 -29.70 -0.52
N ALA A 9 13.16 -28.94 -1.48
CA ALA A 9 12.91 -29.44 -2.83
C ALA A 9 14.19 -29.85 -3.56
N GLN A 10 15.26 -29.05 -3.45
CA GLN A 10 16.56 -29.35 -4.03
C GLN A 10 17.17 -30.62 -3.42
N ALA A 11 17.25 -30.72 -2.09
CA ALA A 11 17.78 -31.89 -1.41
C ALA A 11 17.01 -33.17 -1.76
N SER A 12 15.68 -33.08 -1.81
CA SER A 12 14.81 -34.20 -2.18
C SER A 12 15.05 -34.64 -3.62
N ARG A 13 15.20 -33.70 -4.56
CA ARG A 13 15.44 -34.02 -5.97
C ARG A 13 16.79 -34.69 -6.20
N LEU A 14 17.84 -34.24 -5.52
CA LEU A 14 19.19 -34.82 -5.57
C LEU A 14 19.22 -36.27 -5.06
N SER A 15 18.35 -36.62 -4.11
CA SER A 15 18.24 -37.98 -3.57
C SER A 15 17.50 -38.98 -4.50
N GLN A 16 16.85 -38.49 -5.56
CA GLN A 16 16.02 -39.31 -6.44
C GLN A 16 16.77 -39.74 -7.72
N SER A 17 17.00 -41.03 -7.84
CA SER A 17 17.45 -41.67 -9.10
C SER A 17 16.27 -41.82 -10.06
N MET A 18 16.47 -41.47 -11.34
CA MET A 18 15.49 -41.68 -12.40
C MET A 18 16.10 -42.55 -13.51
N LEU A 19 15.34 -43.56 -13.95
CA LEU A 19 15.72 -44.46 -15.04
C LEU A 19 15.82 -43.75 -16.40
N LEU A 20 14.96 -42.75 -16.62
CA LEU A 20 14.96 -41.90 -17.82
C LEU A 20 15.04 -40.44 -17.38
N LYS A 21 16.01 -39.70 -17.91
CA LYS A 21 16.10 -38.26 -17.65
C LYS A 21 15.06 -37.52 -18.50
N PRO A 22 14.20 -36.69 -17.89
CA PRO A 22 13.31 -35.81 -18.63
C PRO A 22 14.11 -34.74 -19.39
N ASP A 23 13.50 -34.16 -20.42
CA ASP A 23 14.08 -33.03 -21.16
C ASP A 23 14.35 -31.85 -20.23
N ALA A 24 15.47 -31.18 -20.46
CA ALA A 24 15.86 -29.98 -19.73
C ALA A 24 14.76 -28.91 -19.78
N LEU A 25 14.61 -28.18 -18.67
CA LEU A 25 13.66 -27.08 -18.60
C LEU A 25 14.16 -25.91 -19.45
N ILE A 26 13.26 -25.36 -20.26
CA ILE A 26 13.49 -24.10 -21.00
C ILE A 26 12.62 -22.99 -20.39
N VAL A 27 13.14 -21.77 -20.38
CA VAL A 27 12.51 -20.60 -19.73
C VAL A 27 11.06 -20.39 -20.21
N THR A 28 10.84 -20.50 -21.52
CA THR A 28 9.50 -20.35 -22.14
C THR A 28 8.51 -21.41 -21.64
N LYS A 29 8.94 -22.67 -21.50
CA LYS A 29 8.11 -23.77 -20.97
C LYS A 29 7.76 -23.54 -19.51
N VAL A 30 8.72 -23.12 -18.69
CA VAL A 30 8.50 -22.80 -17.27
C VAL A 30 7.51 -21.65 -17.13
N PHE A 31 7.73 -20.56 -17.87
CA PHE A 31 6.86 -19.38 -17.86
C PHE A 31 5.42 -19.72 -18.29
N ASN A 32 5.25 -20.42 -19.41
CA ASN A 32 3.93 -20.83 -19.91
C ASN A 32 3.21 -21.78 -18.93
N THR A 33 3.96 -22.64 -18.22
CA THR A 33 3.40 -23.51 -17.19
C THR A 33 2.91 -22.70 -15.99
N PHE A 34 3.68 -21.70 -15.52
CA PHE A 34 3.22 -20.77 -14.48
C PHE A 34 2.00 -19.96 -14.90
N LEU A 35 1.95 -19.50 -16.15
CA LEU A 35 0.77 -18.80 -16.69
C LEU A 35 -0.46 -19.71 -16.68
N SER A 36 -0.29 -20.98 -17.04
CA SER A 36 -1.35 -21.99 -16.99
C SER A 36 -1.82 -22.24 -15.55
N ILE A 37 -0.90 -22.35 -14.59
CA ILE A 37 -1.21 -22.44 -13.15
C ILE A 37 -2.00 -21.20 -12.68
N ALA A 38 -1.64 -20.02 -13.14
CA ALA A 38 -2.29 -18.77 -12.77
C ALA A 38 -3.72 -18.66 -13.34
N LYS A 39 -3.93 -19.10 -14.58
CA LYS A 39 -5.23 -19.08 -15.28
C LYS A 39 -6.21 -20.15 -14.78
N GLU A 40 -5.71 -21.25 -14.22
CA GLU A 40 -6.56 -22.35 -13.76
C GLU A 40 -7.48 -21.93 -12.59
N SER A 41 -8.78 -22.19 -12.74
CA SER A 41 -9.83 -21.80 -11.80
C SER A 41 -11.02 -22.79 -11.85
N GLY A 42 -11.93 -22.70 -10.88
CA GLY A 42 -13.10 -23.59 -10.80
C GLY A 42 -12.83 -24.94 -10.12
N GLN A 43 -13.76 -25.89 -10.31
CA GLN A 43 -13.69 -27.22 -9.70
C GLN A 43 -12.45 -27.99 -10.18
N ASN A 44 -11.78 -28.72 -9.29
CA ASN A 44 -10.53 -29.46 -9.54
C ASN A 44 -9.28 -28.61 -9.89
N SER A 45 -9.38 -27.28 -9.87
CA SER A 45 -8.24 -26.39 -10.15
C SER A 45 -7.04 -26.65 -9.24
N ARG A 46 -7.27 -26.98 -7.96
CA ARG A 46 -6.19 -27.29 -7.00
C ARG A 46 -5.34 -28.48 -7.43
N GLU A 47 -5.97 -29.57 -7.88
CA GLU A 47 -5.24 -30.79 -8.28
C GLU A 47 -4.49 -30.58 -9.60
N LYS A 48 -5.10 -29.88 -10.56
CA LYS A 48 -4.42 -29.51 -11.81
C LYS A 48 -3.18 -28.64 -11.57
N LYS A 49 -3.28 -27.62 -10.70
CA LYS A 49 -2.13 -26.79 -10.31
C LYS A 49 -1.02 -27.63 -9.67
N LYS A 50 -1.38 -28.54 -8.78
CA LYS A 50 -0.44 -29.47 -8.15
C LYS A 50 0.24 -30.38 -9.19
N ASN A 51 -0.49 -30.87 -10.18
CA ASN A 51 0.08 -31.68 -11.26
C ASN A 51 1.06 -30.90 -12.14
N HIS A 52 0.77 -29.65 -12.50
CA HIS A 52 1.71 -28.79 -13.22
C HIS A 52 2.99 -28.56 -12.41
N ILE A 53 2.86 -28.23 -11.11
CA ILE A 53 4.01 -28.04 -10.21
C ILE A 53 4.84 -29.32 -10.11
N LYS A 54 4.19 -30.48 -9.93
CA LYS A 54 4.85 -31.78 -9.88
C LYS A 54 5.62 -32.05 -11.16
N SER A 55 5.03 -31.77 -12.33
CA SER A 55 5.68 -31.95 -13.62
C SER A 55 6.96 -31.10 -13.75
N LEU A 56 6.93 -29.83 -13.30
CA LEU A 56 8.10 -28.97 -13.31
C LEU A 56 9.20 -29.50 -12.38
N LEU A 57 8.85 -29.89 -11.15
CA LEU A 57 9.82 -30.39 -10.18
C LEU A 57 10.45 -31.73 -10.56
N LEU A 58 9.71 -32.60 -11.27
CA LEU A 58 10.25 -33.85 -11.81
C LEU A 58 11.29 -33.60 -12.91
N ALA A 59 11.02 -32.62 -13.78
CA ALA A 59 11.91 -32.23 -14.87
C ALA A 59 13.13 -31.42 -14.40
N ALA A 60 13.03 -30.76 -13.25
CA ALA A 60 14.06 -29.90 -12.72
C ALA A 60 15.33 -30.65 -12.28
N THR A 61 16.49 -30.04 -12.55
CA THR A 61 17.83 -30.54 -12.21
C THR A 61 18.64 -29.53 -11.39
N ASP A 62 19.72 -29.98 -10.74
CA ASP A 62 20.68 -29.16 -10.00
C ASP A 62 20.06 -28.17 -9.00
N CYS A 63 20.03 -26.88 -9.34
CA CYS A 63 19.48 -25.80 -8.51
C CYS A 63 18.07 -25.35 -8.94
N GLU A 64 17.52 -25.88 -10.03
CA GLU A 64 16.21 -25.49 -10.53
C GLU A 64 15.07 -25.75 -9.53
N PRO A 65 15.01 -26.89 -8.79
CA PRO A 65 13.94 -27.14 -7.82
C PRO A 65 13.90 -26.08 -6.71
N LEU A 66 15.06 -25.54 -6.31
CA LEU A 66 15.19 -24.47 -5.32
C LEU A 66 14.47 -23.21 -5.82
N TYR A 67 14.83 -22.74 -7.02
CA TYR A 67 14.31 -21.50 -7.57
C TYR A 67 12.85 -21.63 -8.02
N LEU A 68 12.43 -22.76 -8.58
CA LEU A 68 11.03 -23.02 -8.94
C LEU A 68 10.12 -22.97 -7.70
N THR A 69 10.55 -23.58 -6.59
CA THR A 69 9.80 -23.56 -5.34
C THR A 69 9.74 -22.15 -4.76
N ARG A 70 10.86 -21.44 -4.74
CA ARG A 70 10.92 -20.04 -4.30
C ARG A 70 10.04 -19.11 -5.15
N LEU A 71 9.99 -19.29 -6.47
CA LEU A 71 9.08 -18.55 -7.36
C LEU A 71 7.61 -18.83 -7.03
N LEU A 72 7.25 -20.09 -6.78
CA LEU A 72 5.89 -20.47 -6.37
C LEU A 72 5.49 -19.86 -5.01
N GLN A 73 6.46 -19.64 -4.11
CA GLN A 73 6.28 -18.96 -2.83
C GLN A 73 6.31 -17.43 -2.93
N LYS A 74 6.65 -16.87 -4.09
CA LYS A 74 6.88 -15.44 -4.33
C LYS A 74 8.07 -14.86 -3.52
N GLU A 75 9.04 -15.69 -3.16
CA GLU A 75 10.22 -15.30 -2.38
C GLU A 75 11.50 -15.83 -3.04
N LEU A 76 12.01 -15.11 -4.05
CA LEU A 76 13.16 -15.59 -4.85
C LEU A 76 14.50 -15.60 -4.09
N ARG A 77 14.67 -14.68 -3.12
CA ARG A 77 15.83 -14.59 -2.22
C ARG A 77 17.20 -14.54 -2.94
N ILE A 78 17.28 -13.80 -4.06
CA ILE A 78 18.51 -13.64 -4.85
C ILE A 78 19.28 -12.35 -4.54
N GLY A 79 18.81 -11.52 -3.61
CA GLY A 79 19.46 -10.25 -3.27
C GLY A 79 19.33 -9.15 -4.34
N ALA A 80 18.64 -9.41 -5.44
CA ALA A 80 18.32 -8.44 -6.48
C ALA A 80 16.90 -7.88 -6.29
N SER A 81 16.73 -6.60 -6.61
CA SER A 81 15.43 -5.91 -6.63
C SER A 81 14.99 -5.63 -8.07
N GLU A 82 13.77 -5.13 -8.25
CA GLU A 82 13.32 -4.64 -9.57
C GLU A 82 14.26 -3.56 -10.13
N GLN A 83 14.81 -2.69 -9.28
CA GLN A 83 15.80 -1.69 -9.70
C GLN A 83 17.06 -2.33 -10.30
N THR A 84 17.54 -3.41 -9.66
CA THR A 84 18.71 -4.16 -10.15
C THR A 84 18.42 -4.74 -11.54
N LEU A 85 17.19 -5.24 -11.75
CA LEU A 85 16.77 -5.77 -13.05
C LEU A 85 16.68 -4.68 -14.12
N LEU A 86 16.11 -3.52 -13.82
CA LEU A 86 15.98 -2.41 -14.77
C LEU A 86 17.34 -1.87 -15.20
N SER A 87 18.28 -1.72 -14.26
CA SER A 87 19.64 -1.30 -14.59
C SER A 87 20.37 -2.36 -15.43
N ALA A 88 20.24 -3.64 -15.09
CA ALA A 88 20.82 -4.73 -15.89
C ALA A 88 20.23 -4.78 -17.31
N LEU A 89 18.93 -4.51 -17.47
CA LEU A 89 18.29 -4.42 -18.78
C LEU A 89 18.82 -3.24 -19.60
N GLY A 90 19.08 -2.10 -18.95
CA GLY A 90 19.66 -0.92 -19.60
C GLY A 90 21.06 -1.19 -20.12
N GLN A 91 21.89 -1.82 -19.29
CA GLN A 91 23.22 -2.26 -19.68
C GLN A 91 23.18 -3.26 -20.83
N ALA A 92 22.32 -4.29 -20.73
CA ALA A 92 22.17 -5.29 -21.78
C ALA A 92 21.72 -4.69 -23.11
N ALA A 93 20.84 -3.68 -23.09
CA ALA A 93 20.40 -2.98 -24.29
C ALA A 93 21.53 -2.20 -24.97
N VAL A 94 22.48 -1.64 -24.21
CA VAL A 94 23.66 -0.96 -24.75
C VAL A 94 24.66 -1.95 -25.37
N TYR A 95 24.84 -3.12 -24.76
CA TYR A 95 25.75 -4.16 -25.26
C TYR A 95 25.18 -4.98 -26.42
N SER A 96 23.89 -4.82 -26.75
CA SER A 96 23.27 -5.49 -27.89
C SER A 96 23.72 -4.81 -29.20
N GLU A 97 24.46 -5.54 -30.04
CA GLU A 97 25.20 -5.01 -31.19
C GLU A 97 24.35 -4.27 -32.24
N GLU A 98 23.06 -4.60 -32.37
CA GLU A 98 22.23 -4.10 -33.49
C GLU A 98 21.80 -2.62 -33.37
N HIS A 99 21.84 -2.00 -32.17
CA HIS A 99 21.37 -0.61 -31.96
C HIS A 99 22.19 0.18 -30.91
N ALA A 100 23.49 -0.11 -30.81
CA ALA A 100 24.34 0.34 -29.70
C ALA A 100 24.77 1.81 -29.76
N GLU A 101 24.74 2.49 -30.91
CA GLU A 101 25.34 3.83 -31.04
C GLU A 101 24.59 4.87 -30.20
N PRO A 102 25.22 5.38 -29.11
CA PRO A 102 24.62 6.41 -28.29
C PRO A 102 24.67 7.77 -29.00
N PRO A 103 23.72 8.68 -28.73
CA PRO A 103 23.85 10.08 -29.09
C PRO A 103 25.21 10.68 -28.66
N PRO A 104 25.81 11.58 -29.46
CA PRO A 104 27.15 12.11 -29.21
C PRO A 104 27.32 12.82 -27.85
N GLU A 105 26.22 13.32 -27.26
CA GLU A 105 26.26 14.02 -25.97
C GLU A 105 26.35 13.08 -24.76
N ILE A 106 26.15 11.77 -24.94
CA ILE A 106 26.08 10.81 -23.83
C ILE A 106 27.47 10.30 -23.45
N GLN A 107 27.94 10.71 -22.28
CA GLN A 107 29.25 10.31 -21.76
C GLN A 107 29.25 8.90 -21.13
N SER A 108 28.11 8.46 -20.59
CA SER A 108 27.96 7.17 -19.89
C SER A 108 26.74 6.40 -20.41
N PRO A 109 26.87 5.71 -21.56
CA PRO A 109 25.76 5.02 -22.22
C PRO A 109 24.98 4.06 -21.31
N SER A 110 25.69 3.25 -20.52
CA SER A 110 25.08 2.27 -19.61
C SER A 110 24.22 2.88 -18.51
N GLU A 111 24.65 4.02 -17.96
CA GLU A 111 23.91 4.73 -16.90
C GLU A 111 22.67 5.40 -17.47
N GLU A 112 22.81 6.09 -18.60
CA GLU A 112 21.69 6.77 -19.26
C GLU A 112 20.65 5.78 -19.77
N ALA A 113 21.08 4.65 -20.35
CA ALA A 113 20.18 3.58 -20.76
C ALA A 113 19.41 2.97 -19.58
N SER A 114 20.08 2.77 -18.44
CA SER A 114 19.42 2.33 -17.20
C SER A 114 18.35 3.33 -16.77
N HIS A 115 18.68 4.63 -16.77
CA HIS A 115 17.74 5.69 -16.42
C HIS A 115 16.53 5.77 -17.36
N LEU A 116 16.75 5.64 -18.67
CA LEU A 116 15.68 5.62 -19.67
C LEU A 116 14.72 4.45 -19.43
N ILE A 117 15.24 3.25 -19.18
CA ILE A 117 14.40 2.07 -18.91
C ILE A 117 13.61 2.23 -17.62
N GLU A 118 14.22 2.80 -16.57
CA GLU A 118 13.53 3.12 -15.33
C GLU A 118 12.35 4.08 -15.58
N ILE A 119 12.57 5.17 -16.31
CA ILE A 119 11.50 6.11 -16.68
C ILE A 119 10.39 5.39 -17.45
N TRP A 120 10.75 4.65 -18.50
CA TRP A 120 9.78 4.01 -19.37
C TRP A 120 9.01 2.88 -18.70
N LYS A 121 9.61 2.19 -17.73
CA LYS A 121 8.89 1.25 -16.87
C LYS A 121 7.77 1.91 -16.07
N PHE A 122 7.91 3.19 -15.68
CA PHE A 122 6.84 3.94 -15.03
C PHE A 122 5.84 4.52 -16.04
N VAL A 123 6.28 4.97 -17.21
CA VAL A 123 5.40 5.53 -18.25
C VAL A 123 4.53 4.46 -18.92
N LEU A 124 5.08 3.27 -19.12
CA LEU A 124 4.45 2.14 -19.78
C LEU A 124 4.92 0.85 -19.08
N PRO A 125 4.32 0.45 -17.94
CA PRO A 125 4.73 -0.74 -17.19
C PRO A 125 4.38 -2.08 -17.86
N ASP A 126 4.70 -2.21 -19.14
CA ASP A 126 4.47 -3.35 -20.01
C ASP A 126 5.80 -3.81 -20.61
N TYR A 127 6.37 -4.88 -20.03
CA TYR A 127 7.66 -5.41 -20.48
C TYR A 127 7.60 -5.98 -21.89
N ASP A 128 6.46 -6.49 -22.35
CA ASP A 128 6.35 -7.05 -23.70
C ASP A 128 6.58 -5.93 -24.72
N LYS A 129 5.99 -4.74 -24.48
CA LYS A 129 6.19 -3.58 -25.35
C LYS A 129 7.59 -2.98 -25.23
N ILE A 130 8.09 -2.81 -24.00
CA ILE A 130 9.42 -2.24 -23.78
C ILE A 130 10.50 -3.14 -24.40
N VAL A 131 10.48 -4.45 -24.13
CA VAL A 131 11.49 -5.39 -24.65
C VAL A 131 11.39 -5.51 -26.17
N CYS A 132 10.19 -5.54 -26.75
CA CYS A 132 10.04 -5.49 -28.21
C CYS A 132 10.70 -4.23 -28.80
N ALA A 133 10.44 -3.05 -28.23
CA ALA A 133 11.03 -1.80 -28.70
C ALA A 133 12.56 -1.76 -28.51
N LEU A 134 13.08 -2.32 -27.41
CA LEU A 134 14.52 -2.45 -27.19
C LEU A 134 15.18 -3.31 -28.27
N LEU A 135 14.56 -4.42 -28.64
CA LEU A 135 15.09 -5.34 -29.65
C LEU A 135 14.95 -4.79 -31.08
N SER A 136 13.90 -4.03 -31.38
CA SER A 136 13.66 -3.52 -32.74
C SER A 136 14.29 -2.16 -33.03
N ASP A 137 14.32 -1.28 -32.04
CA ASP A 137 14.70 0.13 -32.22
C ASP A 137 15.88 0.57 -31.33
N GLY A 138 16.23 -0.23 -30.33
CA GLY A 138 17.26 0.11 -29.36
C GLY A 138 16.78 1.06 -28.26
N VAL A 139 17.60 1.19 -27.22
CA VAL A 139 17.27 1.96 -26.01
C VAL A 139 17.10 3.46 -26.27
N TRP A 140 17.88 4.02 -27.21
CA TRP A 140 17.89 5.46 -27.50
C TRP A 140 16.62 5.96 -28.20
N ARG A 141 15.90 5.06 -28.89
CA ARG A 141 14.63 5.36 -29.56
C ARG A 141 13.40 4.99 -28.73
N LEU A 142 13.57 4.46 -27.51
CA LEU A 142 12.45 4.19 -26.59
C LEU A 142 11.51 5.38 -26.44
N PRO A 143 11.98 6.64 -26.32
CA PRO A 143 11.07 7.77 -26.16
C PRO A 143 10.16 8.06 -27.34
N THR A 144 10.51 7.57 -28.53
CA THR A 144 9.73 7.74 -29.75
C THR A 144 8.87 6.50 -30.04
N THR A 145 9.38 5.30 -29.73
CA THR A 145 8.69 4.03 -30.00
C THR A 145 7.65 3.70 -28.93
N CYS A 146 7.96 3.94 -27.65
CA CYS A 146 7.03 3.72 -26.54
C CYS A 146 6.30 5.03 -26.24
N ASN A 147 4.98 4.95 -26.04
CA ASN A 147 4.15 6.10 -25.72
C ASN A 147 3.19 5.76 -24.59
N PHE A 148 2.87 6.77 -23.77
CA PHE A 148 1.82 6.64 -22.76
C PHE A 148 0.49 6.33 -23.45
N THR A 149 -0.14 5.22 -23.08
CA THR A 149 -1.34 4.70 -23.74
C THR A 149 -2.48 4.56 -22.73
N PRO A 150 -3.64 5.21 -22.93
CA PRO A 150 -4.82 4.97 -22.12
C PRO A 150 -5.18 3.47 -22.07
N GLY A 151 -5.50 2.97 -20.88
CA GLY A 151 -5.71 1.54 -20.61
C GLY A 151 -4.48 0.81 -20.08
N VAL A 152 -3.29 1.43 -20.12
CA VAL A 152 -2.11 0.95 -19.39
C VAL A 152 -1.81 1.92 -18.25
N PRO A 153 -1.86 1.48 -16.97
CA PRO A 153 -1.68 2.38 -15.84
C PRO A 153 -0.25 2.91 -15.78
N VAL A 154 -0.09 4.22 -15.60
CA VAL A 154 1.19 4.89 -15.33
C VAL A 154 1.57 4.72 -13.87
N GLY A 155 2.87 4.59 -13.61
CA GLY A 155 3.45 4.62 -12.28
C GLY A 155 3.07 5.89 -11.51
N PRO A 156 2.54 5.78 -10.28
CA PRO A 156 2.07 6.94 -9.56
C PRO A 156 3.24 7.82 -9.10
N MET A 157 3.08 9.15 -9.22
CA MET A 157 3.98 10.09 -8.53
C MET A 157 3.87 9.88 -7.01
N LEU A 158 5.01 9.72 -6.34
CA LEU A 158 5.09 9.47 -4.89
C LEU A 158 5.49 10.72 -4.13
N SER A 159 5.06 10.81 -2.86
CA SER A 159 5.38 11.90 -1.96
C SER A 159 6.55 11.56 -1.06
N ASN A 160 7.43 12.53 -0.80
CA ASN A 160 8.40 12.44 0.28
C ASN A 160 7.78 12.90 1.60
N ALA A 161 8.07 12.20 2.70
CA ALA A 161 7.59 12.60 4.02
C ALA A 161 8.36 13.85 4.50
N ILE A 162 7.62 14.87 4.94
CA ILE A 162 8.18 16.10 5.51
C ILE A 162 7.57 16.29 6.91
N THR A 163 8.41 16.70 7.86
CA THR A 163 8.03 16.79 9.29
C THR A 163 7.64 18.21 9.73
N SER A 164 7.84 19.24 8.91
CA SER A 164 7.48 20.62 9.26
C SER A 164 7.26 21.51 8.03
N VAL A 165 6.36 22.49 8.18
CA VAL A 165 6.06 23.51 7.14
C VAL A 165 7.31 24.29 6.73
N SER A 166 8.16 24.66 7.70
CA SER A 166 9.41 25.40 7.43
C SER A 166 10.38 24.63 6.53
N LYS A 167 10.47 23.30 6.67
CA LYS A 167 11.31 22.48 5.77
C LYS A 167 10.75 22.47 4.35
N THR A 168 9.44 22.45 4.19
CA THR A 168 8.78 22.55 2.87
C THR A 168 9.09 23.89 2.21
N LEU A 169 8.91 25.00 2.94
CA LEU A 169 9.20 26.35 2.44
C LEU A 169 10.67 26.50 2.02
N ASN A 170 11.59 25.96 2.81
CA ASN A 170 13.01 25.98 2.47
C ASN A 170 13.34 25.14 1.23
N LYS A 171 12.64 24.02 1.02
CA LYS A 171 12.85 23.15 -0.14
C LYS A 171 12.36 23.78 -1.44
N PHE A 172 11.25 24.52 -1.38
CA PHE A 172 10.62 25.15 -2.55
C PHE A 172 10.89 26.66 -2.63
N GLN A 173 12.02 27.12 -2.08
CA GLN A 173 12.41 28.53 -2.19
C GLN A 173 12.39 28.98 -3.65
N ASN A 174 11.74 30.13 -3.90
CA ASN A 174 11.61 30.74 -5.23
C ASN A 174 10.81 29.92 -6.26
N VAL A 175 10.09 28.87 -5.83
CA VAL A 175 9.20 28.09 -6.69
C VAL A 175 7.79 28.16 -6.13
N GLY A 176 6.82 28.55 -6.96
CA GLY A 176 5.41 28.50 -6.57
C GLY A 176 4.98 27.04 -6.37
N PHE A 177 4.40 26.73 -5.22
CA PHE A 177 3.84 25.41 -4.93
C PHE A 177 2.41 25.52 -4.39
N THR A 178 1.70 24.40 -4.42
CA THR A 178 0.33 24.26 -3.96
C THR A 178 0.26 23.21 -2.85
N CYS A 179 -0.59 23.44 -1.86
CA CYS A 179 -0.91 22.47 -0.82
C CYS A 179 -2.30 21.91 -1.10
N GLU A 180 -2.45 20.59 -1.07
CA GLU A 180 -3.72 19.90 -1.23
C GLU A 180 -4.04 19.09 0.02
N TYR A 181 -5.33 18.91 0.31
CA TYR A 181 -5.75 17.96 1.32
C TYR A 181 -5.30 16.56 0.93
N LYS A 182 -4.65 15.87 1.88
CA LYS A 182 -4.27 14.48 1.71
C LYS A 182 -5.41 13.58 2.19
N TYR A 183 -6.33 13.27 1.29
CA TYR A 183 -7.47 12.40 1.58
C TYR A 183 -7.06 10.99 2.06
N ASP A 184 -7.88 10.40 2.93
CA ASP A 184 -7.72 9.04 3.44
C ASP A 184 -8.64 8.07 2.70
N GLY A 185 -8.21 7.64 1.51
CA GLY A 185 -8.99 6.79 0.63
C GLY A 185 -8.16 5.69 -0.03
N GLU A 186 -8.64 5.24 -1.17
CA GLU A 186 -7.89 4.41 -2.10
C GLU A 186 -7.53 5.23 -3.34
N ARG A 187 -6.23 5.46 -3.56
CA ARG A 187 -5.74 6.07 -4.79
C ARG A 187 -6.18 5.26 -6.01
N ALA A 188 -6.76 5.96 -6.97
CA ALA A 188 -7.25 5.40 -8.21
C ALA A 188 -6.80 6.22 -9.41
N GLN A 189 -6.25 5.53 -10.41
CA GLN A 189 -5.98 6.07 -11.73
C GLN A 189 -7.12 5.64 -12.65
N ILE A 190 -7.92 6.61 -13.09
CA ILE A 190 -9.11 6.38 -13.92
C ILE A 190 -8.77 6.70 -15.37
N HIS A 191 -8.84 5.68 -16.21
CA HIS A 191 -8.69 5.81 -17.66
C HIS A 191 -10.07 5.78 -18.29
N TYR A 192 -10.33 6.70 -19.21
CA TYR A 192 -11.48 6.70 -20.11
C TYR A 192 -10.96 6.69 -21.54
N MET A 193 -11.34 5.67 -22.31
CA MET A 193 -10.88 5.45 -23.67
C MET A 193 -11.86 6.05 -24.68
N GLU A 194 -11.40 6.30 -25.91
CA GLU A 194 -12.23 6.90 -26.97
C GLU A 194 -13.45 6.06 -27.36
N ASN A 195 -13.37 4.74 -27.20
CA ASN A 195 -14.49 3.82 -27.39
C ASN A 195 -15.53 3.87 -26.24
N GLY A 196 -15.34 4.73 -25.24
CA GLY A 196 -16.19 4.88 -24.06
C GLY A 196 -15.94 3.87 -22.94
N SER A 197 -14.99 2.94 -23.09
CA SER A 197 -14.65 2.02 -21.99
C SER A 197 -13.91 2.74 -20.88
N ILE A 198 -14.10 2.29 -19.64
CA ILE A 198 -13.48 2.85 -18.44
C ILE A 198 -12.68 1.77 -17.73
N GLU A 199 -11.49 2.14 -17.28
CA GLU A 199 -10.65 1.29 -16.45
C GLU A 199 -10.17 2.07 -15.23
N ILE A 200 -10.21 1.40 -14.07
CA ILE A 200 -9.80 2.00 -12.80
C ILE A 200 -8.68 1.14 -12.24
N TYR A 201 -7.53 1.75 -11.96
CA TYR A 201 -6.34 1.07 -11.44
C TYR A 201 -6.00 1.57 -10.04
N SER A 202 -5.56 0.68 -9.16
CA SER A 202 -5.03 1.06 -7.85
C SER A 202 -3.64 1.68 -7.96
N LYS A 203 -3.13 2.23 -6.85
CA LYS A 203 -1.71 2.64 -6.69
C LYS A 203 -0.70 1.58 -7.16
N LYS A 204 -1.04 0.28 -7.08
CA LYS A 204 -0.16 -0.83 -7.47
C LYS A 204 -0.49 -1.39 -8.86
N ALA A 205 -1.18 -0.62 -9.70
CA ALA A 205 -1.64 -1.02 -11.02
C ALA A 205 -2.60 -2.23 -11.02
N GLU A 206 -3.25 -2.54 -9.88
CA GLU A 206 -4.28 -3.58 -9.85
C GLU A 206 -5.59 -3.07 -10.45
N ARG A 207 -6.19 -3.84 -11.36
CA ARG A 207 -7.44 -3.46 -12.04
C ARG A 207 -8.64 -3.56 -11.07
N ASN A 208 -9.16 -2.40 -10.69
CA ASN A 208 -10.26 -2.20 -9.75
C ASN A 208 -11.57 -1.76 -10.40
N THR A 209 -11.68 -1.75 -11.74
CA THR A 209 -12.91 -1.32 -12.45
C THR A 209 -14.18 -1.99 -11.91
N LYS A 210 -14.14 -3.31 -11.68
CA LYS A 210 -15.30 -4.08 -11.18
C LYS A 210 -15.61 -3.89 -9.69
N LYS A 211 -14.73 -3.21 -8.97
CA LYS A 211 -14.92 -2.83 -7.56
C LYS A 211 -15.71 -1.53 -7.44
N PHE A 212 -15.62 -0.66 -8.44
CA PHE A 212 -16.18 0.70 -8.41
C PHE A 212 -17.03 1.01 -9.66
N PRO A 213 -18.13 0.27 -9.91
CA PRO A 213 -19.01 0.54 -11.04
C PRO A 213 -19.71 1.90 -10.91
N ASP A 214 -19.97 2.37 -9.69
CA ASP A 214 -20.53 3.68 -9.37
C ASP A 214 -19.57 4.83 -9.68
N VAL A 215 -18.27 4.65 -9.41
CA VAL A 215 -17.22 5.61 -9.81
C VAL A 215 -17.14 5.71 -11.33
N ALA A 216 -17.15 4.57 -12.04
CA ALA A 216 -17.14 4.56 -13.49
C ALA A 216 -18.36 5.31 -14.07
N ALA A 217 -19.55 5.07 -13.51
CA ALA A 217 -20.77 5.78 -13.91
C ALA A 217 -20.71 7.28 -13.60
N ALA A 218 -20.19 7.67 -12.43
CA ALA A 218 -20.07 9.08 -12.03
C ALA A 218 -19.13 9.85 -12.96
N VAL A 219 -17.93 9.33 -13.24
CA VAL A 219 -16.98 10.04 -14.12
C VAL A 219 -17.48 10.11 -15.56
N ALA A 220 -18.11 9.04 -16.07
CA ALA A 220 -18.73 9.05 -17.40
C ALA A 220 -19.78 10.15 -17.55
N ARG A 221 -20.55 10.42 -16.49
CA ARG A 221 -21.60 11.43 -16.43
C ARG A 221 -21.06 12.84 -16.22
N LEU A 222 -20.03 13.00 -15.39
CA LEU A 222 -19.51 14.30 -14.94
C LEU A 222 -18.39 14.85 -15.82
N LYS A 223 -17.86 14.06 -16.77
CA LYS A 223 -17.01 14.60 -17.83
C LYS A 223 -17.80 15.52 -18.76
N LYS A 224 -17.19 16.58 -19.26
CA LYS A 224 -17.81 17.46 -20.26
C LYS A 224 -17.87 16.77 -21.63
N ILE A 225 -18.78 17.24 -22.49
CA ILE A 225 -19.03 16.67 -23.83
C ILE A 225 -17.76 16.69 -24.70
N ALA A 226 -16.94 17.73 -24.57
CA ALA A 226 -15.69 17.89 -25.32
C ALA A 226 -14.59 16.87 -24.95
N VAL A 227 -14.77 16.08 -23.89
CA VAL A 227 -13.78 15.09 -23.43
C VAL A 227 -14.07 13.73 -24.09
N SER A 228 -13.19 13.32 -25.01
CA SER A 228 -13.25 12.03 -25.70
C SER A 228 -12.44 10.94 -24.99
N SER A 229 -11.31 11.30 -24.39
CA SER A 229 -10.43 10.37 -23.67
C SER A 229 -9.63 11.08 -22.57
N PHE A 230 -9.37 10.40 -21.45
CA PHE A 230 -8.55 10.97 -20.37
C PHE A 230 -7.90 9.91 -19.48
N VAL A 231 -6.87 10.34 -18.73
CA VAL A 231 -6.34 9.60 -17.58
C VAL A 231 -6.24 10.56 -16.38
N MET A 232 -7.03 10.30 -15.34
CA MET A 232 -7.15 11.12 -14.15
C MET A 232 -6.56 10.39 -12.93
N ASP A 233 -5.84 11.12 -12.09
CA ASP A 233 -5.35 10.61 -10.79
C ASP A 233 -6.18 11.23 -9.66
N CYS A 234 -6.67 10.37 -8.77
CA CYS A 234 -7.64 10.75 -7.76
C CYS A 234 -7.57 9.85 -6.53
N GLU A 235 -8.19 10.29 -5.44
CA GLU A 235 -8.45 9.48 -4.27
C GLU A 235 -9.95 9.12 -4.23
N ILE A 236 -10.29 7.83 -4.17
CA ILE A 236 -11.66 7.39 -3.93
C ILE A 236 -11.85 7.27 -2.42
N VAL A 237 -12.81 8.01 -1.87
CA VAL A 237 -13.01 8.14 -0.41
C VAL A 237 -14.44 7.75 -0.07
N ALA A 238 -14.64 7.01 1.03
CA ALA A 238 -16.00 6.73 1.52
C ALA A 238 -16.68 8.04 1.93
N TYR A 239 -17.95 8.19 1.60
CA TYR A 239 -18.65 9.46 1.72
C TYR A 239 -20.10 9.27 2.15
N ASP A 240 -20.56 10.03 3.13
CA ASP A 240 -21.97 10.13 3.50
C ASP A 240 -22.59 11.30 2.71
N ARG A 241 -23.35 10.99 1.65
CA ARG A 241 -24.00 12.01 0.81
C ARG A 241 -25.13 12.75 1.53
N ALA A 242 -25.77 12.14 2.53
CA ALA A 242 -26.84 12.80 3.29
C ALA A 242 -26.26 13.87 4.23
N LYS A 243 -25.10 13.61 4.82
CA LYS A 243 -24.40 14.55 5.73
C LYS A 243 -23.31 15.36 5.05
N GLN A 244 -23.04 15.10 3.78
CA GLN A 244 -21.97 15.72 3.00
C GLN A 244 -20.62 15.61 3.72
N LYS A 245 -20.27 14.39 4.15
CA LYS A 245 -19.12 14.13 5.01
C LYS A 245 -18.26 12.97 4.53
N ILE A 246 -16.95 13.16 4.59
CA ILE A 246 -15.95 12.10 4.38
C ILE A 246 -16.02 11.09 5.53
N LEU A 247 -15.92 9.80 5.18
CA LEU A 247 -15.87 8.68 6.10
C LEU A 247 -14.47 8.04 6.08
N PRO A 248 -14.02 7.40 7.18
CA PRO A 248 -12.69 6.79 7.25
C PRO A 248 -12.44 5.68 6.22
N LEU A 249 -11.17 5.45 5.84
CA LEU A 249 -10.80 4.35 4.92
C LEU A 249 -11.28 2.97 5.40
N GLN A 250 -11.40 2.76 6.71
CA GLN A 250 -11.92 1.51 7.26
C GLN A 250 -13.32 1.20 6.73
N VAL A 251 -14.17 2.23 6.62
CA VAL A 251 -15.52 2.10 6.06
C VAL A 251 -15.43 1.72 4.58
N LEU A 252 -14.59 2.43 3.81
CA LEU A 252 -14.34 2.08 2.40
C LEU A 252 -13.86 0.64 2.21
N SER A 253 -12.98 0.17 3.10
CA SER A 253 -12.39 -1.18 3.06
C SER A 253 -13.40 -2.30 3.26
N THR A 254 -14.60 -2.01 3.79
CA THR A 254 -15.69 -2.97 3.91
C THR A 254 -16.48 -3.16 2.61
N ARG A 255 -16.28 -2.30 1.60
CA ARG A 255 -16.86 -2.53 0.27
C ARG A 255 -16.39 -3.86 -0.32
N ALA A 256 -17.29 -4.52 -1.04
CA ALA A 256 -16.98 -5.73 -1.78
C ALA A 256 -15.86 -5.46 -2.80
N ARG A 257 -14.94 -6.44 -2.96
CA ARG A 257 -13.71 -6.25 -3.75
C ARG A 257 -13.81 -6.73 -5.20
N LYS A 258 -14.80 -7.55 -5.55
CA LYS A 258 -14.90 -8.20 -6.86
C LYS A 258 -16.34 -8.24 -7.35
N ASN A 259 -16.54 -7.95 -8.64
CA ASN A 259 -17.80 -8.06 -9.37
C ASN A 259 -18.99 -7.44 -8.61
N VAL A 260 -18.84 -6.19 -8.19
CA VAL A 260 -19.90 -5.48 -7.45
C VAL A 260 -20.96 -5.04 -8.44
N ALA A 261 -22.23 -5.38 -8.20
CA ALA A 261 -23.35 -4.80 -8.93
C ALA A 261 -23.70 -3.44 -8.33
N ALA A 262 -24.16 -2.49 -9.16
CA ALA A 262 -24.52 -1.16 -8.67
C ALA A 262 -25.62 -1.18 -7.59
N SER A 263 -26.53 -2.15 -7.65
CA SER A 263 -27.59 -2.38 -6.66
C SER A 263 -27.08 -2.78 -5.27
N ASP A 264 -25.89 -3.35 -5.19
CA ASP A 264 -25.35 -3.96 -3.97
C ASP A 264 -24.47 -3.00 -3.17
N ILE A 265 -24.33 -1.76 -3.66
CA ILE A 265 -23.49 -0.73 -3.05
C ILE A 265 -24.20 -0.15 -1.83
N LYS A 266 -23.62 -0.37 -0.66
CA LYS A 266 -24.17 0.12 0.63
C LYS A 266 -23.49 1.37 1.16
N ILE A 267 -22.24 1.60 0.77
CA ILE A 267 -21.38 2.67 1.28
C ILE A 267 -21.10 3.55 0.09
N ASP A 268 -21.52 4.81 0.07
CA ASP A 268 -21.22 5.71 -1.03
C ASP A 268 -19.74 6.14 -1.03
N VAL A 269 -19.26 6.57 -2.20
CA VAL A 269 -17.92 7.14 -2.36
C VAL A 269 -17.97 8.45 -3.13
N CYS A 270 -16.97 9.29 -2.87
CA CYS A 270 -16.66 10.50 -3.62
C CYS A 270 -15.25 10.38 -4.21
N ILE A 271 -15.07 10.92 -5.41
CA ILE A 271 -13.80 11.00 -6.14
C ILE A 271 -13.20 12.37 -5.85
N PHE A 272 -12.03 12.41 -5.22
CA PHE A 272 -11.25 13.63 -5.05
C PHE A 272 -10.11 13.66 -6.07
N ALA A 273 -10.35 14.34 -7.19
CA ALA A 273 -9.39 14.41 -8.30
C ALA A 273 -8.31 15.46 -8.05
N PHE A 274 -7.04 15.10 -8.25
CA PHE A 274 -5.90 15.98 -7.98
C PHE A 274 -4.93 16.14 -9.16
N ASP A 275 -4.97 15.26 -10.16
CA ASP A 275 -4.12 15.40 -11.37
C ASP A 275 -4.79 14.85 -12.64
N LEU A 276 -4.32 15.31 -13.80
CA LEU A 276 -4.72 14.84 -15.12
C LEU A 276 -3.48 14.56 -15.97
N LEU A 277 -3.33 13.31 -16.38
CA LEU A 277 -2.13 12.78 -17.03
C LEU A 277 -2.27 12.66 -18.55
N TYR A 278 -3.50 12.62 -19.05
CA TYR A 278 -3.83 12.51 -20.47
C TYR A 278 -5.18 13.15 -20.75
N LEU A 279 -5.32 13.80 -21.90
CA LEU A 279 -6.59 14.37 -22.36
C LEU A 279 -6.64 14.37 -23.90
N ASN A 280 -7.71 13.79 -24.46
CA ASN A 280 -8.08 13.87 -25.88
C ASN A 280 -6.91 13.65 -26.86
N GLY A 281 -6.19 12.53 -26.73
CA GLY A 281 -5.04 12.25 -27.60
C GLY A 281 -3.68 12.72 -27.06
N GLN A 282 -3.67 13.67 -26.12
CA GLN A 282 -2.46 14.33 -25.65
C GLN A 282 -2.00 13.82 -24.27
N ALA A 283 -0.77 13.33 -24.19
CA ALA A 283 -0.11 13.03 -22.92
C ALA A 283 0.37 14.31 -22.24
N LEU A 284 0.08 14.44 -20.94
CA LEU A 284 0.39 15.63 -20.13
C LEU A 284 1.55 15.39 -19.14
N LEU A 285 2.21 14.23 -19.16
CA LEU A 285 3.24 13.85 -18.18
C LEU A 285 4.42 14.83 -18.09
N LYS A 286 4.76 15.49 -19.20
CA LYS A 286 5.85 16.47 -19.28
C LYS A 286 5.39 17.92 -19.04
N GLU A 287 4.08 18.14 -18.89
CA GLU A 287 3.51 19.46 -18.66
C GLU A 287 3.61 19.87 -17.19
N ASN A 288 3.67 21.18 -16.93
CA ASN A 288 3.64 21.71 -15.56
C ASN A 288 2.30 21.40 -14.88
N LEU A 289 2.32 21.11 -13.57
CA LEU A 289 1.13 20.80 -12.77
C LEU A 289 0.02 21.86 -12.93
N GLN A 290 0.37 23.14 -13.01
CA GLN A 290 -0.59 24.22 -13.23
C GLN A 290 -1.39 24.05 -14.54
N ILE A 291 -0.73 23.62 -15.62
CA ILE A 291 -1.36 23.37 -16.92
C ILE A 291 -2.27 22.13 -16.81
N ARG A 292 -1.75 21.04 -16.23
CA ARG A 292 -2.53 19.81 -16.02
C ARG A 292 -3.80 20.04 -15.19
N ARG A 293 -3.69 20.83 -14.11
CA ARG A 293 -4.81 21.21 -13.25
C ARG A 293 -5.82 22.11 -13.96
N LYS A 294 -5.36 23.04 -14.79
CA LYS A 294 -6.27 23.84 -15.64
C LYS A 294 -7.07 22.93 -16.57
N HIS A 295 -6.43 21.94 -17.20
CA HIS A 295 -7.13 20.95 -18.01
C HIS A 295 -8.10 20.10 -17.18
N LEU A 296 -7.72 19.66 -15.97
CA LEU A 296 -8.59 18.94 -15.05
C LEU A 296 -9.88 19.73 -14.78
N TYR A 297 -9.76 20.99 -14.34
CA TYR A 297 -10.91 21.83 -13.99
C TYR A 297 -11.78 22.18 -15.21
N ALA A 298 -11.18 22.31 -16.39
CA ALA A 298 -11.91 22.57 -17.62
C ALA A 298 -12.64 21.32 -18.16
N SER A 299 -12.24 20.11 -17.76
CA SER A 299 -12.71 18.85 -18.36
C SER A 299 -13.87 18.19 -17.61
N PHE A 300 -14.08 18.54 -16.33
CA PHE A 300 -15.07 17.90 -15.46
C PHE A 300 -15.95 18.94 -14.76
N GLU A 301 -17.17 18.54 -14.41
CA GLU A 301 -18.07 19.30 -13.54
C GLU A 301 -18.03 18.69 -12.13
N GLU A 302 -17.89 19.54 -11.11
CA GLU A 302 -17.95 19.08 -9.72
C GLU A 302 -19.39 18.78 -9.31
N GLU A 303 -19.59 17.65 -8.65
CA GLU A 303 -20.83 17.30 -7.99
C GLU A 303 -20.52 16.76 -6.60
N SER A 304 -21.05 17.45 -5.58
CA SER A 304 -20.73 17.17 -4.19
C SER A 304 -21.08 15.74 -3.80
N GLY A 305 -20.11 15.01 -3.25
CA GLY A 305 -20.26 13.59 -2.90
C GLY A 305 -20.18 12.59 -4.05
N PHE A 306 -19.81 13.04 -5.26
CA PHE A 306 -19.57 12.18 -6.43
C PHE A 306 -18.19 12.43 -7.05
N LEU A 307 -17.93 13.65 -7.54
CA LEU A 307 -16.64 14.07 -8.07
C LEU A 307 -16.37 15.49 -7.62
N GLN A 308 -15.27 15.68 -6.91
CA GLN A 308 -14.80 16.96 -6.41
C GLN A 308 -13.32 17.09 -6.71
N PHE A 309 -12.84 18.31 -6.88
CA PHE A 309 -11.40 18.56 -6.97
C PHE A 309 -10.80 18.57 -5.57
N ALA A 310 -9.52 18.18 -5.49
CA ALA A 310 -8.79 18.26 -4.24
C ALA A 310 -8.79 19.70 -3.71
N THR A 311 -9.26 19.86 -2.47
CA THR A 311 -9.22 21.13 -1.76
C THR A 311 -7.78 21.60 -1.69
N SER A 312 -7.50 22.81 -2.16
CA SER A 312 -6.13 23.28 -2.36
C SER A 312 -5.98 24.76 -2.05
N ILE A 313 -4.75 25.13 -1.69
CA ILE A 313 -4.29 26.53 -1.63
C ILE A 313 -2.95 26.65 -2.37
N THR A 314 -2.66 27.84 -2.88
CA THR A 314 -1.34 28.19 -3.43
C THR A 314 -0.84 29.37 -2.63
N SER A 315 0.13 29.13 -1.75
CA SER A 315 0.67 30.15 -0.86
C SER A 315 2.10 29.80 -0.46
N ASN A 316 2.91 30.84 -0.26
CA ASN A 316 4.24 30.74 0.35
C ASN A 316 4.23 31.26 1.80
N ASN A 317 3.06 31.60 2.35
CA ASN A 317 2.91 32.08 3.71
C ASN A 317 2.81 30.90 4.69
N ALA A 318 3.76 30.82 5.63
CA ALA A 318 3.82 29.75 6.61
C ALA A 318 2.56 29.66 7.49
N GLU A 319 1.94 30.79 7.84
CA GLU A 319 0.75 30.84 8.69
C GLU A 319 -0.48 30.32 7.95
N GLU A 320 -0.67 30.71 6.69
CA GLU A 320 -1.76 30.21 5.84
C GLU A 320 -1.64 28.70 5.61
N ILE A 321 -0.43 28.22 5.31
CA ILE A 321 -0.18 26.78 5.12
C ILE A 321 -0.43 26.02 6.43
N LYS A 322 0.01 26.57 7.57
CA LYS A 322 -0.22 25.94 8.87
C LYS A 322 -1.72 25.88 9.19
N LYS A 323 -2.45 26.98 8.98
CA LYS A 323 -3.90 27.02 9.17
C LYS A 323 -4.61 25.99 8.27
N PHE A 324 -4.22 25.91 7.00
CA PHE A 324 -4.76 24.95 6.05
C PHE A 324 -4.45 23.50 6.44
N LEU A 325 -3.25 23.25 6.96
CA LEU A 325 -2.89 21.96 7.54
C LEU A 325 -3.78 21.65 8.74
N ASP A 326 -3.91 22.57 9.70
CA ASP A 326 -4.73 22.37 10.90
C ASP A 326 -6.21 22.13 10.53
N GLU A 327 -6.76 22.81 9.54
CA GLU A 327 -8.11 22.55 9.00
C GLU A 327 -8.22 21.13 8.38
N SER A 328 -7.19 20.69 7.65
CA SER A 328 -7.15 19.35 7.06
C SER A 328 -7.06 18.23 8.12
N VAL A 329 -6.38 18.48 9.25
CA VAL A 329 -6.23 17.49 10.34
C VAL A 329 -7.32 17.60 11.40
N ASN A 330 -7.98 18.75 11.59
CA ASN A 330 -9.19 18.82 12.41
C ASN A 330 -10.35 18.03 11.78
N ALA A 331 -10.22 17.66 10.51
CA ALA A 331 -11.03 16.63 9.87
C ALA A 331 -10.55 15.18 10.14
N SER A 332 -9.41 14.94 10.80
CA SER A 332 -8.71 13.64 10.89
C SER A 332 -7.74 13.43 12.10
N LEU A 333 -7.89 14.09 13.25
CA LEU A 333 -6.89 14.01 14.33
C LEU A 333 -6.84 12.61 14.97
N GLY A 334 -5.65 12.01 14.95
CA GLY A 334 -5.29 10.77 15.64
C GLY A 334 -4.51 11.05 16.93
N ASP A 335 -5.02 10.50 18.02
CA ASP A 335 -4.47 10.64 19.36
C ASP A 335 -3.22 9.77 19.59
N THR A 336 -2.45 10.09 20.63
CA THR A 336 -1.37 9.23 21.15
C THR A 336 -1.85 8.38 22.31
N LEU A 337 -1.34 7.16 22.40
CA LEU A 337 -1.64 6.20 23.46
C LEU A 337 -0.33 5.76 24.12
N ASP A 338 -0.30 5.74 25.44
CA ASP A 338 0.72 5.06 26.23
C ASP A 338 0.38 3.56 26.33
N LEU A 339 1.21 2.66 25.81
CA LEU A 339 0.94 1.23 25.69
C LEU A 339 2.10 0.36 26.20
N VAL A 340 1.80 -0.86 26.62
CA VAL A 340 2.77 -1.79 27.23
C VAL A 340 3.23 -2.85 26.23
N PRO A 341 4.54 -3.03 25.97
CA PRO A 341 5.05 -4.14 25.17
C PRO A 341 5.01 -5.44 25.97
N ILE A 342 4.21 -6.41 25.51
CA ILE A 342 4.02 -7.71 26.20
C ILE A 342 4.53 -8.92 25.40
N GLY A 343 5.00 -8.70 24.16
CA GLY A 343 5.65 -9.74 23.37
C GLY A 343 6.31 -9.18 22.12
N ALA A 344 7.02 -10.02 21.37
CA ALA A 344 7.66 -9.62 20.11
C ALA A 344 7.79 -10.75 19.08
N PHE A 345 8.12 -10.33 17.87
CA PHE A 345 8.42 -11.16 16.71
C PHE A 345 9.86 -10.89 16.26
N HIS A 346 10.63 -11.93 15.98
CA HIS A 346 12.00 -11.81 15.50
C HIS A 346 12.06 -11.06 14.17
N GLY A 347 13.05 -10.17 14.04
CA GLY A 347 13.27 -9.48 12.78
C GLY A 347 13.82 -10.42 11.71
N CYS A 348 13.48 -10.13 10.46
CA CYS A 348 14.01 -10.82 9.29
C CYS A 348 14.88 -9.85 8.46
N GLY A 349 15.79 -10.39 7.63
CA GLY A 349 16.64 -9.59 6.75
C GLY A 349 17.57 -8.66 7.52
N GLN A 350 17.54 -7.35 7.21
CA GLN A 350 18.37 -6.32 7.86
C GLN A 350 18.11 -6.19 9.38
N ARG A 351 16.99 -6.73 9.89
CA ARG A 351 16.66 -6.74 11.32
C ARG A 351 16.91 -8.10 11.99
N ALA A 352 17.67 -8.99 11.36
CA ALA A 352 18.05 -10.26 11.96
C ALA A 352 18.86 -10.02 13.25
N GLY A 353 18.59 -10.79 14.31
CA GLY A 353 19.26 -10.68 15.62
C GLY A 353 18.60 -9.73 16.63
N VAL A 354 17.65 -8.90 16.19
CA VAL A 354 16.80 -8.04 17.05
C VAL A 354 15.32 -8.43 16.93
N TYR A 355 14.47 -7.85 17.78
CA TYR A 355 13.03 -7.98 17.62
C TYR A 355 12.54 -6.97 16.57
N GLY A 356 11.91 -7.46 15.51
CA GLY A 356 11.49 -6.62 14.38
C GLY A 356 10.13 -5.97 14.57
N THR A 357 9.29 -6.52 15.45
CA THR A 357 7.93 -6.03 15.75
C THR A 357 7.55 -6.41 17.17
N PHE A 358 6.88 -5.51 17.87
CA PHE A 358 6.43 -5.67 19.26
C PHE A 358 4.90 -5.74 19.31
N LEU A 359 4.37 -6.64 20.15
CA LEU A 359 2.96 -6.72 20.50
C LEU A 359 2.70 -5.82 21.70
N LEU A 360 1.78 -4.87 21.54
CA LEU A 360 1.45 -3.88 22.56
C LEU A 360 0.05 -4.12 23.14
N ALA A 361 -0.13 -3.71 24.38
CA ALA A 361 -1.38 -3.81 25.12
C ALA A 361 -1.76 -2.49 25.82
N CYS A 362 -3.06 -2.27 25.98
CA CYS A 362 -3.63 -1.29 26.91
C CYS A 362 -3.95 -1.99 28.24
N TYR A 363 -4.21 -1.22 29.29
CA TYR A 363 -4.57 -1.77 30.60
C TYR A 363 -6.09 -1.75 30.81
N ASP A 364 -6.68 -2.84 31.30
CA ASP A 364 -8.09 -2.90 31.64
C ASP A 364 -8.27 -2.82 33.15
N ASN A 365 -8.78 -1.69 33.64
CA ASN A 365 -8.92 -1.44 35.07
C ASN A 365 -9.96 -2.35 35.73
N ASP A 366 -11.00 -2.75 34.99
CA ASP A 366 -12.10 -3.56 35.53
C ASP A 366 -11.66 -5.00 35.83
N ASN A 367 -10.79 -5.56 35.00
CA ASN A 367 -10.34 -6.96 35.09
C ASN A 367 -8.86 -7.10 35.48
N GLU A 368 -8.16 -5.98 35.71
CA GLU A 368 -6.73 -5.90 36.05
C GLU A 368 -5.84 -6.70 35.07
N GLU A 369 -6.08 -6.54 33.77
CA GLU A 369 -5.41 -7.30 32.71
C GLU A 369 -4.84 -6.39 31.60
N PHE A 370 -3.82 -6.88 30.90
CA PHE A 370 -3.28 -6.24 29.71
C PHE A 370 -3.95 -6.80 28.45
N GLN A 371 -4.69 -5.97 27.73
CA GLN A 371 -5.41 -6.35 26.53
C GLN A 371 -4.64 -5.97 25.27
N THR A 372 -4.34 -6.94 24.41
CA THR A 372 -3.64 -6.68 23.15
C THR A 372 -4.39 -5.68 22.27
N ILE A 373 -3.70 -4.64 21.79
CA ILE A 373 -4.30 -3.57 20.97
C ILE A 373 -3.66 -3.46 19.58
N CYS A 374 -2.34 -3.64 19.46
CA CYS A 374 -1.68 -3.50 18.16
C CYS A 374 -0.32 -4.18 18.12
N LYS A 375 0.28 -4.20 16.92
CA LYS A 375 1.70 -4.48 16.73
C LYS A 375 2.39 -3.25 16.17
N THR A 376 3.59 -2.94 16.65
CA THR A 376 4.43 -1.89 16.07
C THR A 376 5.82 -2.40 15.73
N GLY A 377 6.29 -2.07 14.53
CA GLY A 377 7.67 -2.29 14.10
C GLY A 377 8.29 -1.03 13.48
N ILE A 378 7.64 0.12 13.65
CA ILE A 378 8.00 1.40 13.03
C ILE A 378 8.02 2.52 14.08
N GLY A 379 8.77 3.59 13.81
CA GLY A 379 9.02 4.66 14.78
C GLY A 379 10.28 4.49 15.61
N PHE A 380 11.11 3.50 15.30
CA PHE A 380 12.41 3.27 15.95
C PHE A 380 13.53 3.74 15.03
N SER A 381 14.51 4.47 15.56
CA SER A 381 15.85 4.45 14.97
C SER A 381 16.49 3.07 15.16
N GLU A 382 17.49 2.73 14.34
CA GLU A 382 18.20 1.45 14.44
C GLU A 382 18.78 1.23 15.85
N LYS A 383 19.43 2.26 16.41
CA LYS A 383 19.97 2.25 17.77
C LYS A 383 18.89 2.07 18.85
N GLU A 384 17.71 2.67 18.68
CA GLU A 384 16.61 2.49 19.63
C GLU A 384 16.03 1.08 19.57
N LEU A 385 15.93 0.50 18.38
CA LEU A 385 15.43 -0.86 18.18
C LEU A 385 16.33 -1.89 18.88
N GLU A 386 17.64 -1.74 18.75
CA GLU A 386 18.64 -2.55 19.43
C GLU A 386 18.53 -2.41 20.96
N LYS A 387 18.47 -1.17 21.47
CA LYS A 387 18.33 -0.89 22.91
C LYS A 387 17.05 -1.46 23.50
N CYS A 388 15.92 -1.30 22.81
CA CYS A 388 14.64 -1.87 23.25
C CYS A 388 14.67 -3.39 23.21
N SER A 389 15.24 -3.98 22.16
CA SER A 389 15.39 -5.43 22.06
C SER A 389 16.27 -6.01 23.18
N ALA A 390 17.39 -5.36 23.51
CA ALA A 390 18.27 -5.78 24.58
C ALA A 390 17.58 -5.70 25.96
N ARG A 391 16.89 -4.60 26.26
CA ARG A 391 16.13 -4.42 27.51
C ARG A 391 15.04 -5.46 27.67
N LEU A 392 14.16 -5.63 26.67
CA LEU A 392 13.04 -6.58 26.76
C LEU A 392 13.50 -8.04 26.72
N ARG A 393 14.66 -8.35 26.13
CA ARG A 393 15.25 -9.70 26.19
C ARG A 393 15.53 -10.15 27.62
N SER A 394 15.91 -9.22 28.52
CA SER A 394 16.09 -9.53 29.94
C SER A 394 14.78 -9.78 30.70
N LYS A 395 13.64 -9.45 30.08
CA LYS A 395 12.27 -9.56 30.63
C LYS A 395 11.47 -10.68 29.98
N MET A 396 12.13 -11.61 29.29
CA MET A 396 11.47 -12.68 28.58
C MET A 396 10.86 -13.70 29.54
N ILE A 397 9.61 -14.07 29.28
CA ILE A 397 8.88 -15.11 29.99
C ILE A 397 8.55 -16.26 29.02
N PRO A 398 8.52 -17.52 29.50
CA PRO A 398 8.32 -18.68 28.63
C PRO A 398 6.90 -18.81 28.06
N ARG A 399 5.91 -18.21 28.74
CA ARG A 399 4.48 -18.27 28.40
C ARG A 399 3.82 -16.95 28.81
N PRO A 400 2.72 -16.54 28.15
CA PRO A 400 1.97 -15.36 28.58
C PRO A 400 1.44 -15.56 30.00
N THR A 401 1.36 -14.47 30.77
CA THR A 401 0.73 -14.49 32.08
C THR A 401 -0.79 -14.58 31.96
N THR A 402 -1.47 -15.00 33.03
CA THR A 402 -2.93 -15.18 33.03
C THR A 402 -3.69 -13.87 32.88
N TYR A 403 -3.08 -12.75 33.26
CA TYR A 403 -3.62 -11.40 33.13
C TYR A 403 -3.28 -10.75 31.78
N TYR A 404 -2.88 -11.53 30.76
CA TYR A 404 -2.75 -11.04 29.38
C TYR A 404 -3.91 -11.56 28.53
N ARG A 405 -4.76 -10.65 28.06
CA ARG A 405 -5.85 -10.98 27.14
C ARG A 405 -5.41 -10.81 25.69
N HIS A 406 -5.26 -11.94 25.00
CA HIS A 406 -4.84 -11.99 23.60
C HIS A 406 -5.63 -13.05 22.81
N ALA A 407 -5.77 -12.85 21.51
CA ALA A 407 -6.36 -13.87 20.66
C ALA A 407 -5.39 -15.03 20.40
N GLU A 408 -5.91 -16.27 20.32
CA GLU A 408 -5.11 -17.48 20.08
C GLU A 408 -4.26 -17.44 18.79
N LYS A 409 -4.75 -16.70 17.79
CA LYS A 409 -4.05 -16.49 16.52
C LYS A 409 -2.84 -15.56 16.63
N ILE A 410 -2.73 -14.79 17.71
CA ILE A 410 -1.55 -13.96 17.98
C ILE A 410 -0.57 -14.82 18.75
N LYS A 411 0.46 -15.31 18.06
CA LYS A 411 1.56 -16.09 18.64
C LYS A 411 2.87 -15.34 18.43
N PRO A 412 3.26 -14.47 19.38
CA PRO A 412 4.60 -13.88 19.41
C PRO A 412 5.65 -14.98 19.48
N ASP A 413 6.84 -14.69 18.95
CA ASP A 413 7.98 -15.59 19.09
C ASP A 413 8.49 -15.59 20.55
N VAL A 414 8.34 -14.45 21.23
CA VAL A 414 8.71 -14.26 22.64
C VAL A 414 7.64 -13.46 23.38
N TRP A 415 7.45 -13.79 24.65
CA TRP A 415 6.60 -13.05 25.60
C TRP A 415 7.47 -12.27 26.58
N PHE A 416 6.97 -11.13 27.04
CA PHE A 416 7.65 -10.29 28.02
C PHE A 416 6.81 -10.09 29.28
N GLU A 417 7.49 -9.93 30.41
CA GLU A 417 6.91 -9.29 31.58
C GLU A 417 6.55 -7.84 31.26
N ALA A 418 5.37 -7.39 31.70
CA ALA A 418 4.92 -6.02 31.55
C ALA A 418 5.75 -5.13 32.48
N THR A 419 6.76 -4.45 31.93
CA THR A 419 7.68 -3.62 32.74
C THR A 419 7.91 -2.22 32.17
N GLU A 420 7.39 -1.92 30.97
CA GLU A 420 7.66 -0.66 30.28
C GLU A 420 6.39 -0.08 29.69
N VAL A 421 6.38 1.25 29.50
CA VAL A 421 5.30 1.96 28.81
C VAL A 421 5.88 2.75 27.64
N TRP A 422 5.24 2.67 26.49
CA TRP A 422 5.67 3.29 25.25
C TRP A 422 4.58 4.24 24.75
N GLU A 423 4.95 5.47 24.45
CA GLU A 423 4.06 6.44 23.79
C GLU A 423 4.00 6.09 22.30
N VAL A 424 2.80 5.80 21.82
CA VAL A 424 2.51 5.34 20.47
C VAL A 424 1.52 6.26 19.81
N LYS A 425 1.87 6.75 18.63
CA LYS A 425 0.97 7.55 17.81
C LYS A 425 0.30 6.68 16.76
N ALA A 426 -1.01 6.82 16.61
CA ALA A 426 -1.79 6.19 15.56
C ALA A 426 -2.38 7.25 14.63
N SER A 427 -2.78 6.86 13.42
CA SER A 427 -3.63 7.72 12.59
C SER A 427 -5.07 7.70 13.09
N ASP A 428 -5.57 6.51 13.43
CA ASP A 428 -6.95 6.27 13.81
C ASP A 428 -7.04 5.03 14.72
N LEU A 429 -8.13 4.93 15.47
CA LEU A 429 -8.61 3.73 16.13
C LEU A 429 -9.62 3.00 15.22
N THR A 430 -9.55 1.67 15.19
CA THR A 430 -10.32 0.82 14.28
C THR A 430 -10.87 -0.40 14.99
N ILE A 431 -12.05 -0.88 14.58
CA ILE A 431 -12.60 -2.15 15.08
C ILE A 431 -11.74 -3.31 14.58
N SER A 432 -11.41 -4.22 15.48
CA SER A 432 -10.53 -5.36 15.27
C SER A 432 -11.20 -6.67 15.60
N ASN A 433 -11.17 -7.62 14.67
CA ASN A 433 -11.58 -9.00 14.92
C ASN A 433 -10.45 -9.83 15.59
N VAL A 434 -9.33 -9.21 15.96
CA VAL A 434 -8.09 -9.88 16.36
C VAL A 434 -7.64 -9.43 17.74
N TYR A 435 -7.56 -8.13 17.93
CA TYR A 435 -7.10 -7.51 19.15
C TYR A 435 -8.24 -7.44 20.17
N GLN A 436 -7.90 -7.49 21.45
CA GLN A 436 -8.84 -7.70 22.56
C GLN A 436 -9.07 -6.42 23.38
N ALA A 437 -8.35 -5.35 23.07
CA ALA A 437 -8.53 -4.06 23.72
C ALA A 437 -9.98 -3.56 23.60
N ALA A 438 -10.60 -3.20 24.73
CA ALA A 438 -11.94 -2.61 24.76
C ALA A 438 -13.05 -3.46 24.12
N VAL A 439 -12.88 -4.79 24.07
CA VAL A 439 -13.98 -5.72 23.81
C VAL A 439 -15.09 -5.48 24.84
N ASP A 440 -16.35 -5.62 24.44
CA ASP A 440 -17.56 -5.33 25.23
C ASP A 440 -17.80 -3.84 25.57
N LYS A 441 -16.79 -2.97 25.43
CA LYS A 441 -16.93 -1.51 25.66
C LYS A 441 -17.38 -0.74 24.41
N VAL A 442 -17.10 -1.29 23.22
CA VAL A 442 -17.45 -0.69 21.93
C VAL A 442 -18.31 -1.64 21.05
N ASP A 443 -17.95 -2.91 21.02
CA ASP A 443 -18.60 -3.98 20.24
C ASP A 443 -18.54 -5.27 21.08
N SER A 444 -19.59 -6.10 21.03
CA SER A 444 -19.73 -7.28 21.89
C SER A 444 -18.70 -8.38 21.62
N ASP A 445 -18.14 -8.42 20.41
CA ASP A 445 -17.26 -9.53 20.01
C ASP A 445 -15.92 -9.04 19.40
N LYS A 446 -15.72 -7.72 19.32
CA LYS A 446 -14.59 -7.12 18.63
C LYS A 446 -13.92 -6.06 19.48
N GLY A 447 -12.60 -6.14 19.55
CA GLY A 447 -11.80 -5.12 20.22
C GLY A 447 -11.46 -3.96 19.29
N ILE A 448 -10.57 -3.10 19.77
CA ILE A 448 -10.04 -1.94 19.07
C ILE A 448 -8.56 -2.17 18.72
N SER A 449 -8.15 -1.60 17.60
CA SER A 449 -6.77 -1.62 17.11
C SER A 449 -6.35 -0.27 16.59
N LEU A 450 -5.06 -0.01 16.67
CA LEU A 450 -4.44 1.19 16.13
C LEU A 450 -4.08 1.02 14.66
N ARG A 451 -4.36 2.04 13.85
CA ARG A 451 -3.93 2.14 12.46
C ARG A 451 -2.61 2.91 12.36
N CYS A 452 -1.67 2.34 11.61
CA CYS A 452 -0.32 2.87 11.45
C CYS A 452 0.36 3.25 12.78
N PRO A 453 0.34 2.35 13.80
CA PRO A 453 0.94 2.65 15.09
C PRO A 453 2.45 2.83 14.94
N ARG A 454 2.99 3.87 15.57
CA ARG A 454 4.41 4.22 15.51
C ARG A 454 4.87 4.56 16.91
N LEU A 455 6.02 4.03 17.31
CA LEU A 455 6.66 4.50 18.52
C LEU A 455 6.97 5.99 18.38
N VAL A 456 6.62 6.77 19.41
CA VAL A 456 7.06 8.16 19.59
C VAL A 456 8.27 8.16 20.52
N ARG A 457 8.12 7.54 21.70
CA ARG A 457 9.19 7.41 22.71
C ARG A 457 8.84 6.37 23.76
N VAL A 458 9.85 5.92 24.50
CA VAL A 458 9.65 5.17 25.76
C VAL A 458 9.27 6.15 26.87
N ARG A 459 8.38 5.74 27.77
CA ARG A 459 7.88 6.50 28.93
C ARG A 459 8.41 5.91 30.24
N PRO A 460 9.65 6.24 30.64
CA PRO A 460 10.22 5.77 31.90
C PRO A 460 9.53 6.38 33.13
N ASP A 461 8.73 7.43 32.91
CA ASP A 461 7.94 8.14 33.91
C ASP A 461 6.60 7.46 34.24
N LYS A 462 6.29 6.32 33.60
CA LYS A 462 5.04 5.58 33.79
C LYS A 462 5.30 4.11 34.12
N VAL A 463 4.50 3.55 35.03
CA VAL A 463 4.43 2.10 35.23
C VAL A 463 3.38 1.46 34.31
N PRO A 464 3.44 0.15 34.02
CA PRO A 464 2.49 -0.52 33.13
C PRO A 464 1.01 -0.27 33.44
N GLU A 465 0.65 -0.14 34.71
CA GLU A 465 -0.70 0.14 35.19
C GLU A 465 -1.14 1.59 34.89
N ASP A 466 -0.21 2.52 34.62
CA ASP A 466 -0.48 3.90 34.16
C ASP A 466 -0.64 4.00 32.63
N ALA A 467 -0.63 2.86 31.93
CA ALA A 467 -0.88 2.82 30.50
C ALA A 467 -2.30 3.30 30.18
N THR A 468 -2.51 3.64 28.91
CA THR A 468 -3.84 4.02 28.41
C THR A 468 -4.81 2.90 28.71
N SER A 469 -5.95 3.24 29.31
CA SER A 469 -6.91 2.24 29.74
C SER A 469 -7.82 1.78 28.61
N SER A 470 -8.43 0.61 28.76
CA SER A 470 -9.44 0.08 27.82
C SER A 470 -10.65 1.03 27.70
N GLU A 471 -11.02 1.73 28.78
CA GLU A 471 -12.07 2.75 28.78
C GLU A 471 -11.65 3.96 27.96
N GLN A 472 -10.43 4.47 28.18
CA GLN A 472 -9.89 5.58 27.40
C GLN A 472 -9.83 5.24 25.91
N VAL A 473 -9.38 4.03 25.56
CA VAL A 473 -9.40 3.53 24.18
C VAL A 473 -10.82 3.54 23.59
N ALA A 474 -11.82 3.10 24.37
CA ALA A 474 -13.21 3.11 23.94
C ALA A 474 -13.78 4.53 23.77
N GLU A 475 -13.44 5.45 24.67
CA GLU A 475 -13.80 6.87 24.61
C GLU A 475 -13.18 7.53 23.39
N MET A 476 -11.87 7.40 23.19
CA MET A 476 -11.16 7.93 22.02
C MET A 476 -11.79 7.40 20.71
N PHE A 477 -12.15 6.13 20.66
CA PHE A 477 -12.83 5.57 19.49
C PHE A 477 -14.24 6.15 19.29
N LYS A 478 -15.00 6.37 20.37
CA LYS A 478 -16.32 7.01 20.32
C LYS A 478 -16.20 8.48 19.93
N ASP A 479 -15.20 9.19 20.41
CA ASP A 479 -14.93 10.60 20.11
C ASP A 479 -14.45 10.77 18.67
N GLN A 480 -13.65 9.85 18.16
CA GLN A 480 -13.34 9.76 16.73
C GLN A 480 -14.62 9.59 15.89
N LYS A 481 -15.63 8.87 16.40
CA LYS A 481 -16.97 8.80 15.78
C LYS A 481 -17.84 10.04 16.05
N GLN A 482 -17.70 10.75 17.17
CA GLN A 482 -18.52 11.92 17.52
C GLN A 482 -18.01 13.23 16.94
N ASN A 483 -16.69 13.39 16.75
CA ASN A 483 -16.10 14.38 15.85
C ASN A 483 -16.39 14.01 14.38
N HIS A 484 -16.96 12.82 14.16
CA HIS A 484 -17.58 12.35 12.92
C HIS A 484 -19.09 12.04 13.03
N PRO A 485 -19.94 12.91 13.61
CA PRO A 485 -21.21 12.44 14.11
C PRO A 485 -22.24 12.30 12.98
N ASN A 486 -22.83 11.09 12.93
CA ASN A 486 -24.24 10.92 12.64
C ASN A 486 -25.06 11.71 13.68
N LYS A 487 -25.55 12.93 13.36
CA LYS A 487 -26.56 13.58 14.21
C LYS A 487 -27.96 13.01 13.92
N SER A 488 -28.37 12.02 14.71
CA SER A 488 -29.78 11.66 14.88
C SER A 488 -30.48 12.73 15.71
N LYS A 489 -31.69 13.07 15.27
CA LYS A 489 -32.51 14.21 15.68
C LYS A 489 -32.87 14.18 17.18
N THR A 490 -32.71 15.31 17.84
CA THR A 490 -33.51 15.68 19.01
C THR A 490 -34.91 16.05 18.51
N THR A 491 -35.89 15.18 18.74
CA THR A 491 -37.31 15.51 18.62
C THR A 491 -37.68 16.51 19.72
N ASN A 492 -37.85 17.78 19.37
CA ASN A 492 -38.66 18.68 20.17
C ASN A 492 -40.12 18.23 20.05
N LYS A 493 -40.66 17.67 21.13
CA LYS A 493 -42.10 17.68 21.39
C LYS A 493 -42.44 19.11 21.81
N ASN A 494 -43.16 19.83 20.97
CA ASN A 494 -43.98 20.95 21.40
C ASN A 494 -45.43 20.58 21.10
N GLU A 495 -46.26 20.69 22.14
CA GLU A 495 -47.67 21.09 22.05
C GLU A 495 -47.81 22.44 21.35
#